data_AF-A0A956EHX4-F1
#
_entry.id   AF-A0A956EHX4-F1
#
_cell.length_a   1.000
_cell.length_b   1.000
_cell.length_c   1.000
_cell.angle_alpha   90.00
_cell.angle_beta   90.00
_cell.angle_gamma   90.00
#
_symmetry.space_group_name_H-M   'P 1'
#
loop_
_entity.id
_entity.type
_entity.pdbx_description
1 polymer ?
#
loop_
_entity_poly.entity_id
_entity_poly.type
_entity_poly.pdbx_seq_one_letter_code
_entity_poly.pdbx_strand_id
1 'polypeptide(L)'
;MGEATYRSRFRAWARARVEALICAPPRHAILPHAAILRQSALLVALAGPLLAGCQRSPAPDVSTEPTPSVPEPPPASPPTPTPELDWRTLAPLQEHLGADANVVPLLEVRDELRGSARAIFAIHRRGAEPPLSVELWRFRVRTPLELIPTGDPEPVLRLRREDPPSSALPELRLFAATPGNTMIRPRGFASSPDELIRELAAAVAAYNDPEATGDARAWALAQVIRGLDDSMVLERDAVHRVLRVFSEREPAITRREELSSRRIRVEIAGATGPRVLDVMHLREGWVIADIRIAAEADDAPAPAPGDAPSEAPPQGASGSIEPAAEPSPTAP
;
A
#
# COMPACT_ATOMS: atom_id res chain seq x y z
N MET A 1 12.33 4.18 18.96
CA MET A 1 10.94 4.10 19.47
C MET A 1 10.76 2.74 20.12
N GLY A 2 10.47 2.67 21.42
CA GLY A 2 10.40 1.40 22.15
C GLY A 2 9.19 0.55 21.74
N GLU A 3 9.32 -0.78 21.86
CA GLU A 3 8.28 -1.76 21.52
C GLU A 3 6.94 -1.47 22.24
N ALA A 4 7.01 -1.00 23.49
CA ALA A 4 5.84 -0.58 24.27
C ALA A 4 5.08 0.60 23.61
N THR A 5 5.82 1.57 23.06
CA THR A 5 5.25 2.73 22.36
C THR A 5 4.58 2.32 21.05
N TYR A 6 5.20 1.39 20.32
CA TYR A 6 4.62 0.85 19.08
C TYR A 6 3.32 0.07 19.36
N ARG A 7 3.32 -0.83 20.34
CA ARG A 7 2.13 -1.61 20.74
C ARG A 7 0.98 -0.71 21.20
N SER A 8 1.28 0.35 21.95
CA SER A 8 0.27 1.33 22.39
C SER A 8 -0.36 2.08 21.21
N ARG A 9 0.47 2.57 20.27
CA ARG A 9 -0.02 3.29 19.08
C ARG A 9 -0.81 2.39 18.13
N PHE A 10 -0.38 1.15 17.95
CA PHE A 10 -1.12 0.17 17.14
C PHE A 10 -2.51 -0.14 17.75
N ARG A 11 -2.60 -0.31 19.07
CA ARG A 11 -3.88 -0.51 19.77
C ARG A 11 -4.81 0.69 19.62
N ALA A 12 -4.27 1.91 19.75
CA ALA A 12 -5.04 3.14 19.57
C ALA A 12 -5.57 3.27 18.12
N TRP A 13 -4.72 3.00 17.13
CA TRP A 13 -5.11 2.99 15.72
C TRP A 13 -6.17 1.94 15.41
N ALA A 14 -6.01 0.71 15.91
CA ALA A 14 -6.96 -0.38 15.70
C ALA A 14 -8.33 -0.08 16.33
N ARG A 15 -8.36 0.48 17.55
CA ARG A 15 -9.60 0.93 18.21
C ARG A 15 -10.31 2.01 17.39
N ALA A 16 -9.59 3.06 16.97
CA ALA A 16 -10.16 4.14 16.18
C ALA A 16 -10.75 3.65 14.84
N ARG A 17 -10.11 2.65 14.21
CA ARG A 17 -10.60 2.05 12.96
C ARG A 17 -11.90 1.26 13.16
N VAL A 18 -12.00 0.53 14.28
CA VAL A 18 -13.22 -0.23 14.64
C VAL A 18 -14.36 0.72 15.02
N GLU A 19 -14.09 1.76 15.80
CA GLU A 19 -15.09 2.79 16.15
C GLU A 19 -15.59 3.52 14.91
N ALA A 20 -14.71 3.87 13.96
CA ALA A 20 -15.11 4.47 12.69
C ALA A 20 -16.00 3.54 11.84
N LEU A 21 -15.77 2.23 11.88
CA LEU A 21 -16.59 1.23 11.20
C LEU A 21 -17.97 1.05 11.86
N ILE A 22 -18.05 1.18 13.19
CA ILE A 22 -19.30 1.06 13.96
C ILE A 22 -20.15 2.33 13.84
N CYS A 23 -19.50 3.50 13.84
CA CYS A 23 -20.19 4.80 13.88
C CYS A 23 -20.47 5.41 12.49
N ALA A 24 -20.04 4.75 11.40
CA ALA A 24 -20.35 5.22 10.05
C ALA A 24 -21.86 5.12 9.78
N PRO A 25 -22.54 6.22 9.39
CA PRO A 25 -23.96 6.16 9.08
C PRO A 25 -24.19 5.19 7.90
N PRO A 26 -25.26 4.37 7.95
CA PRO A 26 -25.50 3.34 6.94
C PRO A 26 -25.81 4.00 5.59
N ARG A 27 -24.79 4.09 4.73
CA ARG A 27 -24.98 4.44 3.32
C ARG A 27 -25.25 3.14 2.56
N HIS A 28 -26.54 2.90 2.31
CA HIS A 28 -27.12 1.92 1.37
C HIS A 28 -26.25 0.70 1.01
N ALA A 29 -26.21 -0.29 1.91
CA ALA A 29 -26.13 -1.70 1.53
C ALA A 29 -26.62 -2.54 2.71
N ILE A 30 -27.70 -3.28 2.51
CA ILE A 30 -28.23 -4.25 3.47
C ILE A 30 -27.25 -5.42 3.50
N LEU A 31 -26.30 -5.40 4.43
CA LEU A 31 -25.62 -6.60 4.90
C LEU A 31 -26.27 -7.05 6.21
N PRO A 32 -26.53 -8.35 6.42
CA PRO A 32 -27.18 -8.80 7.64
C PRO A 32 -26.26 -8.57 8.85
N HIS A 33 -26.77 -7.82 9.84
CA HIS A 33 -26.11 -7.49 11.13
C HIS A 33 -25.44 -8.70 11.82
N ALA A 34 -25.88 -9.93 11.54
CA ALA A 34 -25.29 -11.16 12.08
C ALA A 34 -23.84 -11.44 11.62
N ALA A 35 -23.42 -10.92 10.46
CA ALA A 35 -22.07 -11.15 9.93
C ALA A 35 -21.01 -10.28 10.64
N ILE A 36 -21.39 -9.06 11.03
CA ILE A 36 -20.48 -8.10 11.70
C ILE A 36 -20.21 -8.56 13.15
N LEU A 37 -21.24 -9.03 13.87
CA LEU A 37 -21.08 -9.54 15.24
C LEU A 37 -20.25 -10.83 15.31
N ARG A 38 -20.31 -11.70 14.29
CA ARG A 38 -19.46 -12.91 14.20
C ARG A 38 -17.99 -12.58 13.95
N GLN A 39 -17.67 -11.54 13.18
CA GLN A 39 -16.28 -11.13 12.95
C GLN A 39 -15.62 -10.51 14.19
N SER A 40 -16.35 -9.73 14.98
CA SER A 40 -15.83 -9.14 16.22
C SER A 40 -15.56 -10.20 17.31
N ALA A 41 -16.42 -11.23 17.42
CA ALA A 41 -16.22 -12.32 18.39
C ALA A 41 -15.00 -13.20 18.06
N LEU A 42 -14.73 -13.44 16.77
CA LEU A 42 -13.58 -14.24 16.33
C LEU A 42 -12.23 -13.55 16.60
N LEU A 43 -12.20 -12.22 16.47
CA LEU A 43 -11.01 -11.39 16.71
C LEU A 43 -10.64 -11.29 18.20
N VAL A 44 -11.63 -11.36 19.10
CA VAL A 44 -11.42 -11.39 20.56
C VAL A 44 -11.01 -12.80 21.02
N ALA A 45 -11.57 -13.86 20.43
CA ALA A 45 -11.24 -15.24 20.78
C ALA A 45 -9.82 -15.67 20.35
N LEU A 46 -9.30 -15.14 19.24
CA LEU A 46 -7.95 -15.45 18.75
C LEU A 46 -6.83 -14.69 19.49
N ALA A 47 -7.16 -13.64 20.24
CA ALA A 47 -6.20 -12.88 21.05
C ALA A 47 -5.95 -13.50 22.45
N GLY A 48 -6.80 -14.44 22.88
CA GLY A 48 -6.74 -15.08 24.21
C GLY A 48 -5.55 -16.01 24.46
N PRO A 49 -5.09 -16.87 23.53
CA PRO A 49 -4.10 -17.90 23.88
C PRO A 49 -2.63 -17.44 23.80
N LEU A 50 -2.33 -16.25 23.27
CA LEU A 50 -0.94 -15.78 23.09
C LEU A 50 -0.29 -15.17 24.36
N LEU A 51 -0.88 -15.39 25.54
CA LEU A 51 -0.42 -14.82 26.82
C LEU A 51 -0.05 -15.85 27.90
N ALA A 52 0.13 -17.13 27.55
CA ALA A 52 0.59 -18.15 28.50
C ALA A 52 1.84 -18.87 27.98
N GLY A 53 3.03 -18.40 28.36
CA GLY A 53 4.26 -19.13 28.04
C GLY A 53 5.57 -18.35 28.15
N CYS A 54 5.83 -17.67 29.27
CA CYS A 54 7.19 -17.21 29.61
C CYS A 54 7.67 -17.95 30.87
N GLN A 55 8.18 -19.17 30.72
CA GLN A 55 9.01 -19.78 31.75
C GLN A 55 10.43 -19.21 31.62
N ARG A 56 10.92 -18.62 32.72
CA ARG A 56 12.32 -18.19 32.87
C ARG A 56 13.20 -19.43 32.98
N SER A 57 14.07 -19.64 32.01
CA SER A 57 15.24 -20.51 32.21
C SER A 57 16.28 -19.80 33.09
N PRO A 58 16.87 -20.48 34.08
CA PRO A 58 18.00 -19.95 34.83
C PRO A 58 19.27 -19.94 33.95
N ALA A 59 20.10 -18.93 34.16
CA ALA A 59 21.37 -18.74 33.47
C ALA A 59 22.37 -19.85 33.82
N PRO A 60 23.12 -20.41 32.85
CA PRO A 60 24.28 -21.22 33.17
C PRO A 60 25.50 -20.34 33.50
N ASP A 61 26.30 -20.86 34.43
CA ASP A 61 27.54 -20.28 34.93
C ASP A 61 28.60 -20.04 33.85
N VAL A 62 29.35 -18.96 34.06
CA VAL A 62 30.51 -18.55 33.26
C VAL A 62 31.68 -19.48 33.57
N SER A 63 31.97 -20.39 32.64
CA SER A 63 33.24 -21.13 32.58
C SER A 63 34.12 -20.53 31.48
N THR A 64 35.29 -20.07 31.88
CA THR A 64 36.35 -19.55 31.02
C THR A 64 37.09 -20.72 30.38
N GLU A 65 36.75 -21.06 29.13
CA GLU A 65 37.53 -21.99 28.29
C GLU A 65 38.33 -21.22 27.22
N PRO A 66 39.45 -21.79 26.75
CA PRO A 66 40.44 -21.07 25.92
C PRO A 66 39.91 -20.83 24.50
N THR A 67 40.27 -19.66 23.96
CA THR A 67 39.95 -19.19 22.61
C THR A 67 40.20 -20.27 21.54
N PRO A 68 39.15 -20.78 20.87
CA PRO A 68 39.33 -21.60 19.67
C PRO A 68 39.71 -20.69 18.51
N SER A 69 40.74 -21.09 17.75
CA SER A 69 41.16 -20.44 16.51
C SER A 69 39.98 -20.28 15.56
N VAL A 70 39.74 -19.04 15.12
CA VAL A 70 38.71 -18.68 14.14
C VAL A 70 39.02 -19.41 12.82
N PRO A 71 38.17 -20.35 12.35
CA PRO A 71 38.35 -20.93 11.03
C PRO A 71 38.09 -19.84 9.98
N GLU A 72 39.02 -19.76 9.02
CA GLU A 72 38.94 -18.88 7.85
C GLU A 72 37.59 -19.06 7.16
N PRO A 73 36.83 -17.97 6.87
CA PRO A 73 35.54 -18.10 6.22
C PRO A 73 35.73 -18.76 4.85
N PRO A 74 34.91 -19.77 4.50
CA PRO A 74 35.02 -20.43 3.20
C PRO A 74 34.88 -19.37 2.10
N PRO A 75 35.60 -19.52 0.97
CA PRO A 75 35.52 -18.59 -0.14
C PRO A 75 34.05 -18.40 -0.51
N ALA A 76 33.61 -17.14 -0.53
CA ALA A 76 32.25 -16.78 -0.86
C ALA A 76 31.86 -17.51 -2.15
N SER A 77 30.83 -18.36 -2.06
CA SER A 77 30.29 -19.00 -3.25
C SER A 77 30.00 -17.90 -4.28
N PRO A 78 30.34 -18.10 -5.57
CA PRO A 78 29.96 -17.15 -6.60
C PRO A 78 28.46 -16.89 -6.46
N PRO A 79 28.00 -15.64 -6.62
CA PRO A 79 26.59 -15.32 -6.49
C PRO A 79 25.82 -16.31 -7.35
N THR A 80 24.90 -17.06 -6.73
CA THR A 80 23.95 -17.85 -7.49
C THR A 80 23.35 -16.90 -8.51
N PRO A 81 23.40 -17.21 -9.82
CA PRO A 81 22.76 -16.35 -10.81
C PRO A 81 21.34 -16.14 -10.32
N THR A 82 21.01 -14.89 -10.01
CA THR A 82 19.65 -14.50 -9.68
C THR A 82 18.81 -15.07 -10.81
N PRO A 83 17.83 -15.94 -10.53
CA PRO A 83 16.97 -16.42 -11.61
C PRO A 83 16.52 -15.18 -12.36
N GLU A 84 16.82 -15.11 -13.66
CA GLU A 84 16.25 -14.07 -14.51
C GLU A 84 14.79 -13.98 -14.09
N LEU A 85 14.39 -12.78 -13.67
CA LEU A 85 13.05 -12.49 -13.18
C LEU A 85 12.12 -12.60 -14.39
N ASP A 86 11.90 -13.84 -14.81
CA ASP A 86 10.88 -14.25 -15.73
C ASP A 86 9.61 -13.83 -15.02
N TRP A 87 9.09 -12.67 -15.41
CA TRP A 87 7.67 -12.58 -15.69
C TRP A 87 7.34 -13.93 -16.30
N ARG A 88 6.71 -14.84 -15.55
CA ARG A 88 6.35 -16.14 -16.11
C ARG A 88 5.31 -15.80 -17.14
N THR A 89 5.82 -15.58 -18.35
CA THR A 89 5.09 -14.96 -19.42
C THR A 89 3.94 -15.88 -19.64
N LEU A 90 2.78 -15.26 -19.80
CA LEU A 90 1.68 -15.90 -20.47
C LEU A 90 2.08 -16.05 -21.95
N ALA A 91 3.19 -16.72 -22.27
CA ALA A 91 3.61 -16.98 -23.65
C ALA A 91 2.44 -17.60 -24.43
N PRO A 92 1.65 -18.53 -23.84
CA PRO A 92 0.40 -18.97 -24.44
C PRO A 92 -0.67 -17.88 -24.67
N LEU A 93 -0.74 -16.84 -23.82
CA LEU A 93 -1.65 -15.70 -24.01
C LEU A 93 -1.16 -14.78 -25.13
N GLN A 94 0.14 -14.53 -25.21
CA GLN A 94 0.72 -13.72 -26.29
C GLN A 94 0.63 -14.45 -27.64
N GLU A 95 0.79 -15.77 -27.64
CA GLU A 95 0.52 -16.62 -28.82
C GLU A 95 -0.96 -16.57 -29.23
N HIS A 96 -1.89 -16.63 -28.27
CA HIS A 96 -3.33 -16.55 -28.54
C HIS A 96 -3.75 -15.20 -29.14
N LEU A 97 -3.10 -14.11 -28.72
CA LEU A 97 -3.37 -12.75 -29.20
C LEU A 97 -2.87 -12.47 -30.62
N GLY A 98 -1.86 -13.21 -31.08
CA GLY A 98 -1.18 -12.92 -32.33
C GLY A 98 -0.45 -11.57 -32.31
N ALA A 99 -0.29 -10.97 -33.48
CA ALA A 99 0.48 -9.73 -33.66
C ALA A 99 -0.32 -8.44 -33.43
N ASP A 100 -1.63 -8.54 -33.20
CA ASP A 100 -2.56 -7.40 -33.18
C ASP A 100 -2.74 -6.78 -31.79
N ALA A 101 -2.34 -7.51 -30.74
CA ALA A 101 -2.38 -7.03 -29.38
C ALA A 101 -1.18 -7.52 -28.57
N ASN A 102 -0.78 -6.71 -27.60
CA ASN A 102 0.22 -7.05 -26.60
C ASN A 102 -0.39 -6.87 -25.22
N VAL A 103 -0.19 -7.88 -24.37
CA VAL A 103 -0.77 -7.90 -23.04
C VAL A 103 0.31 -8.17 -22.02
N VAL A 104 0.53 -7.20 -21.16
CA VAL A 104 1.52 -7.27 -20.09
C VAL A 104 0.77 -7.39 -18.76
N PRO A 105 0.86 -8.53 -18.05
CA PRO A 105 0.32 -8.62 -16.71
C PRO A 105 1.06 -7.63 -15.81
N LEU A 106 0.32 -6.87 -15.02
CA LEU A 106 0.86 -5.84 -14.12
C LEU A 106 0.79 -6.26 -12.66
N LEU A 107 -0.25 -6.98 -12.25
CA LEU A 107 -0.45 -7.39 -10.86
C LEU A 107 -1.42 -8.59 -10.80
N GLU A 108 -1.18 -9.54 -9.90
CA GLU A 108 -2.18 -10.51 -9.46
C GLU A 108 -2.27 -10.48 -7.93
N VAL A 109 -3.48 -10.33 -7.40
CA VAL A 109 -3.77 -10.39 -5.96
C VAL A 109 -4.83 -11.45 -5.74
N ARG A 110 -4.47 -12.48 -4.98
CA ARG A 110 -5.39 -13.53 -4.54
C ARG A 110 -5.79 -13.32 -3.09
N ASP A 111 -7.08 -13.43 -2.84
CA ASP A 111 -7.68 -13.51 -1.51
C ASP A 111 -8.37 -14.87 -1.40
N GLU A 112 -7.59 -15.88 -1.04
CA GLU A 112 -8.06 -17.27 -0.91
C GLU A 112 -9.15 -17.40 0.16
N LEU A 113 -9.05 -16.61 1.24
CA LEU A 113 -10.04 -16.59 2.32
C LEU A 113 -11.42 -16.15 1.82
N ARG A 114 -11.45 -15.19 0.89
CA ARG A 114 -12.70 -14.73 0.26
C ARG A 114 -13.01 -15.44 -1.06
N GLY A 115 -12.18 -16.39 -1.48
CA GLY A 115 -12.34 -17.08 -2.76
C GLY A 115 -12.35 -16.12 -3.96
N SER A 116 -11.52 -15.07 -3.93
CA SER A 116 -11.50 -14.04 -4.98
C SER A 116 -10.07 -13.76 -5.45
N ALA A 117 -9.91 -13.39 -6.71
CA ALA A 117 -8.66 -12.92 -7.27
C ALA A 117 -8.88 -11.68 -8.13
N ARG A 118 -7.86 -10.85 -8.23
CA ARG A 118 -7.82 -9.63 -9.02
C ARG A 118 -6.54 -9.65 -9.83
N ALA A 119 -6.63 -9.35 -11.12
CA ALA A 119 -5.46 -9.17 -11.96
C ALA A 119 -5.55 -7.84 -12.70
N ILE A 120 -4.42 -7.16 -12.85
CA ILE A 120 -4.31 -5.93 -13.62
C ILE A 120 -3.48 -6.21 -14.86
N PHE A 121 -3.91 -5.74 -16.02
CA PHE A 121 -3.22 -5.89 -17.29
C PHE A 121 -3.05 -4.55 -17.99
N ALA A 122 -1.88 -4.34 -18.61
CA ALA A 122 -1.70 -3.35 -19.66
C ALA A 122 -1.98 -4.03 -21.00
N ILE A 123 -2.86 -3.44 -21.80
CA ILE A 123 -3.31 -3.98 -23.09
C ILE A 123 -3.04 -2.92 -24.14
N HIS A 124 -2.15 -3.25 -25.08
CA HIS A 124 -1.94 -2.48 -26.30
C HIS A 124 -2.65 -3.18 -27.46
N ARG A 125 -3.40 -2.44 -28.27
CA ARG A 125 -3.98 -2.92 -29.53
C ARG A 125 -3.41 -2.11 -30.69
N ARG A 126 -2.90 -2.78 -31.71
CA ARG A 126 -2.41 -2.12 -32.91
C ARG A 126 -3.57 -1.45 -33.64
N GLY A 127 -3.40 -0.18 -34.01
CA GLY A 127 -4.41 0.59 -34.73
C GLY A 127 -5.59 1.09 -33.89
N ALA A 128 -5.61 0.86 -32.58
CA ALA A 128 -6.60 1.45 -31.68
C ALA A 128 -6.09 2.75 -31.05
N GLU A 129 -6.95 3.75 -30.96
CA GLU A 129 -6.74 4.92 -30.11
C GLU A 129 -7.74 4.89 -28.94
N PRO A 130 -7.29 5.01 -27.67
CA PRO A 130 -5.90 5.18 -27.23
C PRO A 130 -5.06 3.91 -27.40
N PRO A 131 -3.74 4.04 -27.55
CA PRO A 131 -2.86 2.90 -27.79
C PRO A 131 -2.75 1.97 -26.58
N LEU A 132 -3.00 2.40 -25.34
CA LEU A 132 -2.80 1.56 -24.16
C LEU A 132 -3.98 1.67 -23.18
N SER A 133 -4.57 0.54 -22.80
CA SER A 133 -5.58 0.45 -21.75
C SER A 133 -5.07 -0.36 -20.55
N VAL A 134 -5.43 0.07 -19.34
CA VAL A 134 -5.10 -0.65 -18.09
C VAL A 134 -6.37 -1.14 -17.44
N GLU A 135 -6.50 -2.44 -17.32
CA GLU A 135 -7.74 -3.07 -16.89
C GLU A 135 -7.53 -3.94 -15.66
N LEU A 136 -8.51 -3.92 -14.75
CA LEU A 136 -8.66 -4.83 -13.63
C LEU A 136 -9.69 -5.87 -14.01
N TRP A 137 -9.25 -7.11 -13.98
CA TRP A 137 -10.09 -8.27 -14.12
C TRP A 137 -10.30 -8.90 -12.75
N ARG A 138 -11.56 -9.21 -12.46
CA ARG A 138 -11.95 -9.90 -11.23
C ARG A 138 -12.23 -11.36 -11.55
N PHE A 139 -11.87 -12.21 -10.62
CA PHE A 139 -12.11 -13.64 -10.68
C PHE A 139 -12.66 -14.15 -9.35
N ARG A 140 -13.47 -15.20 -9.42
CA ARG A 140 -13.77 -16.08 -8.31
C ARG A 140 -12.79 -17.26 -8.34
N VAL A 141 -12.21 -17.58 -7.21
CA VAL A 141 -11.33 -18.74 -7.03
C VAL A 141 -12.21 -19.94 -6.74
N ARG A 142 -12.25 -20.93 -7.63
CA ARG A 142 -12.97 -22.19 -7.41
C ARG A 142 -12.07 -23.23 -6.74
N THR A 143 -10.83 -23.30 -7.19
CA THR A 143 -9.74 -24.08 -6.57
C THR A 143 -8.47 -23.22 -6.61
N PRO A 144 -7.40 -23.59 -5.88
CA PRO A 144 -6.13 -22.85 -5.95
C PRO A 144 -5.55 -22.71 -7.38
N LEU A 145 -5.99 -23.55 -8.31
CA LEU A 145 -5.54 -23.55 -9.70
C LEU A 145 -6.64 -23.11 -10.69
N GLU A 146 -7.87 -22.87 -10.25
CA GLU A 146 -9.00 -22.58 -11.14
C GLU A 146 -9.62 -21.23 -10.79
N LEU A 147 -9.52 -20.30 -11.74
CA LEU A 147 -10.14 -18.99 -11.68
C LEU A 147 -11.38 -18.96 -12.57
N ILE A 148 -12.39 -18.20 -12.18
CA ILE A 148 -13.60 -17.98 -12.99
C ILE A 148 -13.77 -16.46 -13.13
N PRO A 149 -13.68 -15.90 -14.35
CA PRO A 149 -13.90 -14.47 -14.55
C PRO A 149 -15.26 -14.02 -14.00
N THR A 150 -15.31 -12.86 -13.36
CA THR A 150 -16.53 -12.27 -12.80
C THR A 150 -16.67 -10.82 -13.22
N GLY A 151 -17.89 -10.41 -13.57
CA GLY A 151 -18.20 -9.03 -13.99
C GLY A 151 -17.51 -8.61 -15.28
N ASP A 152 -17.70 -7.35 -15.65
CA ASP A 152 -16.99 -6.72 -16.77
C ASP A 152 -15.60 -6.25 -16.33
N PRO A 153 -14.63 -6.14 -17.26
CA PRO A 153 -13.35 -5.50 -16.99
C PRO A 153 -13.56 -4.07 -16.51
N GLU A 154 -12.87 -3.69 -15.44
CA GLU A 154 -12.90 -2.32 -14.96
C GLU A 154 -11.62 -1.61 -15.37
N PRO A 155 -11.68 -0.44 -16.03
CA PRO A 155 -10.47 0.33 -16.26
C PRO A 155 -9.93 0.83 -14.91
N VAL A 156 -8.80 0.29 -14.46
CA VAL A 156 -8.13 0.75 -13.22
C VAL A 156 -7.55 2.14 -13.45
N LEU A 157 -7.02 2.32 -14.64
CA LEU A 157 -6.27 3.49 -14.99
C LEU A 157 -6.75 3.94 -16.37
N ARG A 158 -7.68 4.89 -16.34
CA ARG A 158 -8.07 5.65 -17.53
C ARG A 158 -6.97 6.66 -17.79
N LEU A 159 -6.01 6.27 -18.60
CA LEU A 159 -4.91 7.13 -19.00
C LEU A 159 -5.41 8.43 -19.66
N ARG A 160 -6.59 8.40 -20.30
CA ARG A 160 -7.39 9.60 -20.56
C ARG A 160 -8.82 9.41 -20.03
N ARG A 161 -9.37 10.48 -19.45
CA ARG A 161 -10.69 10.49 -18.78
C ARG A 161 -11.85 10.06 -19.69
N GLU A 162 -11.68 10.22 -21.00
CA GLU A 162 -12.68 9.98 -22.05
C GLU A 162 -12.57 8.62 -22.74
N ASP A 163 -11.59 7.80 -22.37
CA ASP A 163 -11.39 6.52 -23.04
C ASP A 163 -12.56 5.55 -22.78
N PRO A 164 -13.17 4.97 -23.83
CA PRO A 164 -14.18 3.95 -23.63
C PRO A 164 -13.54 2.73 -22.92
N PRO A 165 -14.27 2.03 -22.03
CA PRO A 165 -13.78 0.78 -21.48
C PRO A 165 -13.46 -0.15 -22.65
N SER A 166 -12.21 -0.62 -22.71
CA SER A 166 -11.83 -1.55 -23.76
C SER A 166 -12.71 -2.80 -23.62
N SER A 167 -13.28 -3.22 -24.75
CA SER A 167 -13.90 -4.55 -24.85
C SER A 167 -12.76 -5.56 -24.81
N ALA A 168 -12.25 -5.85 -23.62
CA ALA A 168 -11.25 -6.89 -23.39
C ALA A 168 -11.71 -8.14 -24.14
N LEU A 169 -10.80 -8.81 -24.86
CA LEU A 169 -11.16 -10.04 -25.56
C LEU A 169 -11.67 -11.02 -24.48
N PRO A 170 -12.94 -11.44 -24.48
CA PRO A 170 -13.45 -12.37 -23.47
C PRO A 170 -12.60 -13.65 -23.41
N GLU A 171 -12.05 -14.04 -24.55
CA GLU A 171 -11.07 -15.11 -24.72
C GLU A 171 -9.81 -14.93 -23.88
N LEU A 172 -9.26 -13.72 -23.81
CA LEU A 172 -8.06 -13.38 -23.04
C LEU A 172 -8.28 -13.56 -21.54
N ARG A 173 -9.47 -13.18 -21.06
CA ARG A 173 -9.89 -13.35 -19.66
C ARG A 173 -10.08 -14.81 -19.31
N LEU A 174 -10.70 -15.57 -20.21
CA LEU A 174 -10.86 -17.02 -20.06
C LEU A 174 -9.50 -17.71 -20.07
N PHE A 175 -8.63 -17.30 -20.99
CA PHE A 175 -7.28 -17.82 -21.09
C PHE A 175 -6.51 -17.59 -19.79
N ALA A 176 -6.46 -16.36 -19.29
CA ALA A 176 -5.80 -16.02 -18.02
C ALA A 176 -6.37 -16.81 -16.82
N ALA A 177 -7.62 -17.27 -16.91
CA ALA A 177 -8.27 -18.07 -15.88
C ALA A 177 -7.97 -19.57 -15.96
N THR A 178 -7.36 -20.03 -17.06
CA THR A 178 -6.99 -21.44 -17.29
C THR A 178 -6.00 -21.94 -16.23
N PRO A 179 -6.19 -23.15 -15.68
CA PRO A 179 -5.24 -23.73 -14.73
C PRO A 179 -3.81 -23.80 -15.26
N GLY A 180 -2.86 -23.49 -14.39
CA GLY A 180 -1.42 -23.46 -14.72
C GLY A 180 -0.92 -22.08 -15.12
N ASN A 181 -1.80 -21.14 -15.48
CA ASN A 181 -1.42 -19.74 -15.63
C ASN A 181 -1.21 -19.11 -14.25
N THR A 182 0.03 -18.66 -14.00
CA THR A 182 0.37 -17.92 -12.77
C THR A 182 0.97 -16.60 -13.19
N MET A 183 0.37 -15.49 -12.75
CA MET A 183 0.84 -14.16 -13.10
C MET A 183 1.68 -13.63 -11.95
N ILE A 184 2.89 -14.18 -11.81
CA ILE A 184 3.84 -13.68 -10.82
C ILE A 184 4.53 -12.47 -11.42
N ARG A 185 4.14 -11.30 -10.92
CA ARG A 185 4.91 -10.07 -11.14
C ARG A 185 6.18 -10.11 -10.28
N PRO A 186 7.35 -9.76 -10.81
CA PRO A 186 8.49 -9.40 -9.97
C PRO A 186 8.17 -8.10 -9.21
N ARG A 187 8.24 -8.11 -7.88
CA ARG A 187 7.96 -6.92 -7.06
C ARG A 187 9.24 -6.23 -6.61
N GLY A 188 9.28 -4.92 -6.84
CA GLY A 188 10.41 -4.10 -6.47
C GLY A 188 11.65 -4.31 -7.34
N PHE A 189 12.63 -3.47 -7.06
CA PHE A 189 13.91 -3.46 -7.74
C PHE A 189 15.00 -3.90 -6.76
N ALA A 190 15.91 -4.76 -7.21
CA ALA A 190 17.03 -5.22 -6.40
C ALA A 190 18.07 -4.10 -6.14
N SER A 191 17.94 -3.00 -6.87
CA SER A 191 18.79 -1.82 -6.84
C SER A 191 18.60 -1.00 -5.56
N SER A 192 19.48 -0.04 -5.30
CA SER A 192 19.35 0.89 -4.18
C SER A 192 18.09 1.77 -4.29
N PRO A 193 17.59 2.40 -3.20
CA PRO A 193 16.47 3.34 -3.28
C PRO A 193 16.64 4.45 -4.33
N ASP A 194 17.88 4.89 -4.56
CA ASP A 194 18.19 5.95 -5.54
C ASP A 194 18.09 5.45 -6.97
N GLU A 195 18.57 4.23 -7.21
CA GLU A 195 18.45 3.56 -8.48
C GLU A 195 17.00 3.25 -8.79
N LEU A 196 16.22 2.75 -7.82
CA LEU A 196 14.76 2.62 -7.96
C LEU A 196 14.11 3.92 -8.43
N ILE A 197 14.44 5.06 -7.80
CA ILE A 197 13.88 6.37 -8.16
C ILE A 197 14.27 6.77 -9.60
N ARG A 198 15.52 6.51 -10.02
CA ARG A 198 15.99 6.76 -11.40
C ARG A 198 15.35 5.82 -12.42
N GLU A 199 15.23 4.53 -12.09
CA GLU A 199 14.60 3.51 -12.92
C GLU A 199 13.11 3.81 -13.11
N LEU A 200 12.42 4.24 -12.06
CA LEU A 200 11.04 4.72 -12.14
C LEU A 200 10.92 5.97 -13.02
N ALA A 201 11.82 6.95 -12.87
CA ALA A 201 11.83 8.12 -13.74
C ALA A 201 12.02 7.76 -15.21
N ALA A 202 12.96 6.85 -15.51
CA ALA A 202 13.21 6.37 -16.87
C ALA A 202 12.00 5.60 -17.43
N ALA A 203 11.35 4.77 -16.62
CA ALA A 203 10.13 4.07 -17.01
C ALA A 203 8.98 5.06 -17.30
N VAL A 204 8.79 6.08 -16.46
CA VAL A 204 7.77 7.11 -16.72
C VAL A 204 8.10 7.93 -17.96
N ALA A 205 9.37 8.25 -18.21
CA ALA A 205 9.79 8.93 -19.42
C ALA A 205 9.50 8.08 -20.68
N ALA A 206 9.85 6.79 -20.67
CA ALA A 206 9.57 5.87 -21.78
C ALA A 206 8.06 5.66 -22.01
N TYR A 207 7.27 5.68 -20.93
CA TYR A 207 5.82 5.61 -21.00
C TYR A 207 5.20 6.87 -21.65
N ASN A 208 5.74 8.05 -21.32
CA ASN A 208 5.29 9.35 -21.83
C ASN A 208 5.86 9.73 -23.20
N ASP A 209 6.85 8.99 -23.70
CA ASP A 209 7.49 9.25 -24.98
C ASP A 209 6.48 9.11 -26.13
N PRO A 210 6.17 10.18 -26.89
CA PRO A 210 5.23 10.13 -28.00
C PRO A 210 5.67 9.18 -29.12
N GLU A 211 6.97 8.96 -29.29
CA GLU A 211 7.54 8.10 -30.34
C GLU A 211 7.66 6.63 -29.90
N ALA A 212 7.48 6.33 -28.62
CA ALA A 212 7.52 4.96 -28.13
C ALA A 212 6.34 4.14 -28.65
N THR A 213 6.65 2.93 -29.13
CA THR A 213 5.65 1.94 -29.54
C THR A 213 4.73 1.59 -28.37
N GLY A 214 3.50 1.14 -28.66
CA GLY A 214 2.58 0.74 -27.60
C GLY A 214 3.12 -0.39 -26.72
N ASP A 215 3.92 -1.29 -27.30
CA ASP A 215 4.62 -2.35 -26.57
C ASP A 215 5.65 -1.79 -25.59
N ALA A 216 6.47 -0.82 -26.04
CA ALA A 216 7.45 -0.16 -25.20
C ALA A 216 6.77 0.59 -24.04
N ARG A 217 5.64 1.26 -24.30
CA ARG A 217 4.85 1.94 -23.27
C ARG A 217 4.19 0.98 -22.29
N ALA A 218 3.65 -0.15 -22.76
CA ALA A 218 3.08 -1.19 -21.91
C ALA A 218 4.13 -1.77 -20.97
N TRP A 219 5.33 -2.06 -21.49
CA TRP A 219 6.46 -2.52 -20.71
C TRP A 219 6.93 -1.48 -19.69
N ALA A 220 7.05 -0.22 -20.12
CA ALA A 220 7.43 0.88 -19.25
C ALA A 220 6.44 1.03 -18.08
N LEU A 221 5.13 0.95 -18.35
CA LEU A 221 4.12 0.95 -17.30
C LEU A 221 4.26 -0.26 -16.36
N ALA A 222 4.61 -1.44 -16.88
CA ALA A 222 4.89 -2.60 -16.04
C ALA A 222 6.08 -2.38 -15.10
N GLN A 223 7.13 -1.68 -15.55
CA GLN A 223 8.24 -1.26 -14.67
C GLN A 223 7.80 -0.24 -13.61
N VAL A 224 6.90 0.69 -13.98
CA VAL A 224 6.30 1.61 -12.99
C VAL A 224 5.57 0.82 -11.92
N ILE A 225 4.62 -0.05 -12.31
CA ILE A 225 3.85 -0.87 -11.36
C ILE A 225 4.77 -1.76 -10.53
N ARG A 226 5.81 -2.36 -11.12
CA ARG A 226 6.82 -3.16 -10.43
C ARG A 226 7.39 -2.44 -9.21
N GLY A 227 7.72 -1.16 -9.35
CA GLY A 227 8.31 -0.35 -8.29
C GLY A 227 7.35 0.15 -7.22
N LEU A 228 6.05 -0.18 -7.29
CA LEU A 228 5.05 0.25 -6.32
C LEU A 228 4.65 -0.87 -5.36
N ASP A 229 4.32 -0.51 -4.12
CA ASP A 229 3.66 -1.43 -3.20
C ASP A 229 2.26 -1.81 -3.71
N ASP A 230 1.83 -3.05 -3.50
CA ASP A 230 0.53 -3.52 -4.01
C ASP A 230 -0.64 -2.73 -3.42
N SER A 231 -0.51 -2.22 -2.19
CA SER A 231 -1.52 -1.35 -1.60
C SER A 231 -1.66 -0.02 -2.34
N MET A 232 -0.55 0.53 -2.87
CA MET A 232 -0.57 1.70 -3.73
C MET A 232 -1.17 1.38 -5.09
N VAL A 233 -0.78 0.27 -5.73
CA VAL A 233 -1.29 -0.09 -7.07
C VAL A 233 -2.82 -0.22 -7.08
N LEU A 234 -3.41 -0.67 -5.97
CA LEU A 234 -4.85 -0.81 -5.80
C LEU A 234 -5.56 0.48 -5.38
N GLU A 235 -4.82 1.54 -5.02
CA GLU A 235 -5.38 2.84 -4.72
C GLU A 235 -5.69 3.60 -6.02
N ARG A 236 -6.90 4.12 -6.14
CA ARG A 236 -7.48 4.70 -7.37
C ARG A 236 -6.54 5.66 -8.12
N ASP A 237 -5.83 6.51 -7.39
CA ASP A 237 -5.06 7.61 -7.99
C ASP A 237 -3.55 7.48 -7.78
N ALA A 238 -3.06 6.48 -7.05
CA ALA A 238 -1.64 6.40 -6.69
C ALA A 238 -0.73 6.27 -7.91
N VAL A 239 -1.09 5.44 -8.88
CA VAL A 239 -0.29 5.30 -10.11
C VAL A 239 -0.31 6.60 -10.92
N HIS A 240 -1.45 7.30 -11.01
CA HIS A 240 -1.48 8.63 -11.63
C HIS A 240 -0.61 9.64 -10.90
N ARG A 241 -0.59 9.62 -9.55
CA ARG A 241 0.32 10.45 -8.75
C ARG A 241 1.77 10.12 -9.04
N VAL A 242 2.15 8.85 -9.15
CA VAL A 242 3.50 8.40 -9.53
C VAL A 242 3.86 8.94 -10.91
N LEU A 243 3.01 8.71 -11.93
CA LEU A 243 3.23 9.21 -13.28
C LEU A 243 3.44 10.73 -13.30
N ARG A 244 2.65 11.49 -12.54
CA ARG A 244 2.79 12.96 -12.40
C ARG A 244 4.08 13.36 -11.67
N VAL A 245 4.47 12.64 -10.62
CA VAL A 245 5.68 12.91 -9.85
C VAL A 245 6.95 12.68 -10.66
N PHE A 246 6.94 11.69 -11.54
CA PHE A 246 8.09 11.29 -12.34
C PHE A 246 8.02 11.76 -13.79
N SER A 247 6.97 12.49 -14.21
CA SER A 247 6.87 13.07 -15.55
C SER A 247 7.77 14.29 -15.76
N GLU A 248 8.28 14.86 -14.68
CA GLU A 248 9.21 15.99 -14.74
C GLU A 248 10.65 15.53 -15.01
N ARG A 249 11.53 16.49 -15.26
CA ARG A 249 12.98 16.27 -15.44
C ARG A 249 13.55 15.34 -14.35
N GLU A 250 14.68 14.69 -14.64
CA GLU A 250 15.31 13.68 -13.77
C GLU A 250 15.23 14.06 -12.28
N PRO A 251 14.63 13.20 -11.42
CA PRO A 251 14.32 13.54 -10.05
C PRO A 251 15.60 13.76 -9.25
N ALA A 252 15.80 14.99 -8.76
CA ALA A 252 16.91 15.31 -7.89
C ALA A 252 16.56 14.99 -6.44
N ILE A 253 17.25 14.01 -5.85
CA ILE A 253 17.10 13.68 -4.43
C ILE A 253 17.72 14.80 -3.58
N THR A 254 16.91 15.46 -2.77
CA THR A 254 17.33 16.59 -1.91
C THR A 254 17.63 16.16 -0.49
N ARG A 255 16.95 15.12 0.02
CA ARG A 255 17.14 14.62 1.38
C ARG A 255 16.84 13.13 1.50
N ARG A 256 17.53 12.48 2.43
CA ARG A 256 17.23 11.10 2.87
C ARG A 256 17.13 11.04 4.37
N GLU A 257 16.17 10.26 4.84
CA GLU A 257 15.97 9.96 6.24
C GLU A 257 15.74 8.46 6.38
N GLU A 258 16.68 7.76 7.04
CA GLU A 258 16.50 6.36 7.38
C GLU A 258 15.48 6.23 8.53
N LEU A 259 14.33 5.62 8.24
CA LEU A 259 13.31 5.35 9.25
C LEU A 259 13.54 4.00 9.94
N SER A 260 14.11 3.04 9.19
CA SER A 260 14.54 1.71 9.66
C SER A 260 15.46 1.05 8.64
N SER A 261 16.04 -0.11 8.98
CA SER A 261 16.83 -0.92 8.03
C SER A 261 16.08 -1.40 6.78
N ARG A 262 14.75 -1.28 6.75
CA ARG A 262 13.90 -1.63 5.60
C ARG A 262 13.04 -0.47 5.11
N ARG A 263 13.22 0.74 5.63
CA ARG A 263 12.40 1.90 5.25
C ARG A 263 13.19 3.18 5.24
N ILE A 264 13.11 3.90 4.13
CA ILE A 264 13.80 5.15 3.91
C ILE A 264 12.78 6.15 3.40
N ARG A 265 12.81 7.36 3.94
CA ARG A 265 12.08 8.49 3.39
C ARG A 265 13.02 9.29 2.51
N VAL A 266 12.61 9.51 1.28
CA VAL A 266 13.37 10.28 0.29
C VAL A 266 12.57 11.52 -0.08
N GLU A 267 13.22 12.67 -0.02
CA GLU A 267 12.68 13.91 -0.56
C GLU A 267 13.31 14.13 -1.93
N ILE A 268 12.48 14.40 -2.92
CA ILE A 268 12.90 14.78 -4.27
C ILE A 268 12.39 16.18 -4.60
N ALA A 269 13.19 16.94 -5.34
CA ALA A 269 12.78 18.21 -5.89
C ALA A 269 11.69 17.99 -6.95
N GLY A 270 10.66 18.83 -6.95
CA GLY A 270 9.61 18.87 -7.96
C GLY A 270 9.33 20.30 -8.40
N ALA A 271 8.81 20.49 -9.61
CA ALA A 271 8.49 21.81 -10.15
C ALA A 271 7.42 22.53 -9.32
N THR A 272 6.50 21.77 -8.73
CA THR A 272 5.41 22.27 -7.87
C THR A 272 5.75 22.17 -6.37
N GLY A 273 7.01 22.00 -6.00
CA GLY A 273 7.47 21.85 -4.62
C GLY A 273 8.04 20.46 -4.30
N PRO A 274 8.56 20.27 -3.08
CA PRO A 274 9.19 19.02 -2.66
C PRO A 274 8.16 17.89 -2.61
N ARG A 275 8.63 16.70 -2.96
CA ARG A 275 7.84 15.47 -2.95
C ARG A 275 8.51 14.49 -2.00
N VAL A 276 7.71 13.87 -1.16
CA VAL A 276 8.19 12.92 -0.16
C VAL A 276 7.75 11.52 -0.57
N LEU A 277 8.72 10.64 -0.74
CA LEU A 277 8.55 9.23 -1.06
C LEU A 277 8.92 8.40 0.17
N ASP A 278 8.03 7.52 0.62
CA ASP A 278 8.42 6.48 1.57
C ASP A 278 8.75 5.21 0.79
N VAL A 279 10.01 4.79 0.86
CA VAL A 279 10.55 3.60 0.17
C VAL A 279 10.70 2.47 1.17
N MET A 280 10.30 1.26 0.78
CA MET A 280 10.32 0.08 1.64
C MET A 280 11.04 -1.09 0.96
N HIS A 281 11.91 -1.77 1.70
CA HIS A 281 12.56 -3.00 1.27
C HIS A 281 11.70 -4.21 1.62
N LEU A 282 11.31 -4.95 0.59
CA LEU A 282 10.59 -6.21 0.66
C LEU A 282 11.56 -7.38 0.40
N ARG A 283 11.03 -8.61 0.41
CA ARG A 283 11.83 -9.80 0.10
C ARG A 283 12.45 -9.73 -1.30
N GLU A 284 11.74 -9.14 -2.26
CA GLU A 284 12.09 -9.14 -3.69
C GLU A 284 12.84 -7.87 -4.13
N GLY A 285 12.86 -6.84 -3.30
CA GLY A 285 13.54 -5.58 -3.59
C GLY A 285 12.88 -4.36 -2.95
N TRP A 286 13.34 -3.18 -3.35
CA TRP A 286 12.79 -1.90 -2.93
C TRP A 286 11.56 -1.50 -3.73
N VAL A 287 10.57 -0.94 -3.05
CA VAL A 287 9.34 -0.38 -3.63
C VAL A 287 9.02 0.98 -3.02
N ILE A 288 8.26 1.79 -3.74
CA ILE A 288 7.59 2.96 -3.20
C ILE A 288 6.33 2.51 -2.48
N ALA A 289 6.20 2.86 -1.21
CA ALA A 289 5.09 2.51 -0.34
C ALA A 289 4.14 3.69 -0.05
N ASP A 290 4.61 4.93 -0.22
CA ASP A 290 3.78 6.14 -0.14
C ASP A 290 4.41 7.28 -0.96
N ILE A 291 3.57 8.21 -1.43
CA ILE A 291 3.97 9.45 -2.12
C ILE A 291 3.10 10.59 -1.63
N ARG A 292 3.75 11.65 -1.15
CA ARG A 292 3.11 12.90 -0.73
C ARG A 292 3.70 14.08 -1.48
N ILE A 293 2.84 14.98 -1.97
CA ILE A 293 3.23 16.20 -2.68
C ILE A 293 2.91 17.36 -1.76
N ALA A 294 3.92 18.16 -1.39
CA ALA A 294 3.76 19.21 -0.38
C ALA A 294 2.65 20.23 -0.72
N ALA A 295 2.41 20.51 -2.00
CA ALA A 295 1.37 21.44 -2.45
C ALA A 295 -0.07 20.96 -2.19
N GLU A 296 -0.31 19.66 -1.95
CA GLU A 296 -1.65 19.14 -1.63
C GLU A 296 -2.00 19.25 -0.13
N ALA A 297 -1.07 19.73 0.71
CA ALA A 297 -1.31 19.89 2.16
C ALA A 297 -2.10 21.18 2.52
N ASP A 298 -2.18 22.16 1.60
CA ASP A 298 -2.84 23.45 1.84
C ASP A 298 -4.34 23.48 1.47
N ASP A 299 -4.88 22.41 0.89
CA ASP A 299 -6.33 22.25 0.64
C ASP A 299 -7.07 21.54 1.78
N ALA A 300 -6.41 21.34 2.92
CA ALA A 300 -7.14 21.09 4.15
C ALA A 300 -8.05 22.31 4.40
N PRO A 301 -9.37 22.14 4.56
CA PRO A 301 -10.26 23.28 4.78
C PRO A 301 -9.70 24.07 5.95
N ALA A 302 -9.37 25.34 5.70
CA ALA A 302 -8.99 26.26 6.76
C ALA A 302 -10.03 26.10 7.87
N PRO A 303 -9.61 25.91 9.14
CA PRO A 303 -10.56 25.83 10.24
C PRO A 303 -11.49 27.03 10.12
N ALA A 304 -12.80 26.76 10.07
CA ALA A 304 -13.78 27.80 9.87
C ALA A 304 -13.48 28.94 10.85
N PRO A 305 -13.48 30.21 10.39
CA PRO A 305 -13.26 31.35 11.27
C PRO A 305 -14.44 31.41 12.24
N GLY A 306 -14.29 30.77 13.41
CA GLY A 306 -15.39 30.55 14.35
C GLY A 306 -15.04 29.75 15.59
N ASP A 307 -14.12 28.79 15.51
CA ASP A 307 -13.69 28.02 16.70
C ASP A 307 -12.49 28.68 17.40
N ALA A 308 -12.74 29.89 17.93
CA ALA A 308 -11.89 30.42 18.98
C ALA A 308 -12.15 29.61 20.27
N PRO A 309 -11.12 29.22 21.03
CA PRO A 309 -11.32 28.61 22.34
C PRO A 309 -12.06 29.61 23.22
N SER A 310 -13.28 29.23 23.62
CA SER A 310 -14.11 29.98 24.56
C SER A 310 -13.27 30.33 25.78
N GLU A 311 -12.95 31.62 25.94
CA GLU A 311 -12.34 32.16 27.14
C GLU A 311 -13.18 31.72 28.35
N ALA A 312 -12.52 31.09 29.31
CA ALA A 312 -13.12 30.78 30.59
C ALA A 312 -13.54 32.09 31.27
N PRO A 313 -14.71 32.15 31.93
CA PRO A 313 -15.17 33.37 32.57
C PRO A 313 -14.24 33.75 33.73
N PRO A 314 -14.04 35.05 33.98
CA PRO A 314 -13.20 35.52 35.07
C PRO A 314 -13.82 35.14 36.42
N GLN A 315 -13.07 34.42 37.25
CA GLN A 315 -13.43 34.21 38.65
C GLN A 315 -13.31 35.55 39.39
N GLY A 316 -14.45 36.23 39.52
CA GLY A 316 -14.64 37.39 40.38
C GLY A 316 -14.65 36.99 41.86
N ALA A 317 -13.99 37.84 42.64
CA ALA A 317 -13.84 37.75 44.09
C ALA A 317 -15.13 38.06 44.87
N SER A 318 -15.09 37.65 46.16
CA SER A 318 -15.85 38.16 47.32
C SER A 318 -17.18 37.49 47.68
N GLY A 319 -17.23 37.04 48.94
CA GLY A 319 -18.46 36.65 49.63
C GLY A 319 -18.22 35.88 50.93
N SER A 320 -17.51 36.48 51.90
CA SER A 320 -17.52 36.01 53.29
C SER A 320 -18.94 36.16 53.85
N ILE A 321 -19.53 35.07 54.34
CA ILE A 321 -20.77 35.10 55.13
C ILE A 321 -20.42 34.67 56.55
N GLU A 322 -20.60 35.62 57.45
CA GLU A 322 -20.52 35.55 58.91
C GLU A 322 -21.75 34.81 59.48
N PRO A 323 -21.58 33.85 60.40
CA PRO A 323 -22.73 33.20 61.05
C PRO A 323 -23.23 34.04 62.25
N ALA A 324 -24.52 34.37 62.20
CA ALA A 324 -25.24 35.11 63.24
C ALA A 324 -25.50 34.25 64.50
N ALA A 325 -25.41 34.91 65.65
CA ALA A 325 -25.52 34.38 67.00
C ALA A 325 -26.95 33.96 67.39
N GLU A 326 -27.04 32.91 68.21
CA GLU A 326 -28.25 32.46 68.93
C GLU A 326 -28.65 33.45 70.04
N PRO A 327 -29.95 33.74 70.25
CA PRO A 327 -30.43 34.39 71.46
C PRO A 327 -30.75 33.37 72.57
N SER A 328 -30.18 33.61 73.76
CA SER A 328 -30.52 32.93 75.01
C SER A 328 -31.86 33.42 75.61
N PRO A 329 -32.55 32.58 76.41
CA PRO A 329 -33.91 32.83 76.91
C PRO A 329 -33.92 33.71 78.16
N THR A 330 -35.01 34.47 78.37
CA THR A 330 -35.34 35.04 79.68
C THR A 330 -36.86 34.97 79.88
N ALA A 331 -37.28 34.20 80.87
CA ALA A 331 -38.62 34.26 81.49
C ALA A 331 -38.61 35.33 82.60
N PRO A 332 -39.76 35.87 82.99
CA PRO A 332 -40.62 35.15 83.95
C PRO A 332 -42.08 34.95 83.50
#